data_AF-A0A1C6JXL4-F1
#
_entry.id   AF-A0A1C6JXL4-F1
#
_cell.length_a   1.000
_cell.length_b   1.000
_cell.length_c   1.000
_cell.angle_alpha   90.00
_cell.angle_beta   90.00
_cell.angle_gamma   90.00
#
_symmetry.space_group_name_H-M   'P 1'
#
loop_
_entity.id
_entity.type
_entity.pdbx_description
1 polymer ?
#
loop_
_entity_poly.entity_id
_entity_poly.type
_entity_poly.pdbx_seq_one_letter_code
_entity_poly.pdbx_strand_id
1 'polypeptide(L)'
;MIMVDRKRLKNPNGLILGTPGSGKSFSAKREITNCFLITEDDIIVCDPEAEYSALVQALHGQVVRVSPVSDQYINPMDLNLNYSEEDNPLSLKADFILSLCELIVGGKNGLEPVEKTIIDRCVRLVYQEYLADPVPEKMPILEDLYNLLRKQEEPEAQRLATSLEIYVTGSLNVFNHQTNVDINNRIVCFDIKELGKQLKKIGMLIVQDQVWNRVTINRSAHKSTRYYVDEFHLLLKEEQTAAYSVEIWKRFRKWGGIPTGELVCYLLVA
;
A
#
# COMPACT_ATOMS: atom_id res chain seq x y z
N MET A 1 20.29 28.63 0.36
CA MET A 1 19.34 27.48 0.37
C MET A 1 17.95 28.06 0.33
N ILE A 2 17.13 27.70 -0.64
CA ILE A 2 15.72 28.14 -0.70
C ILE A 2 14.90 27.06 0.01
N MET A 3 14.14 27.44 1.03
CA MET A 3 13.24 26.53 1.75
C MET A 3 11.82 26.76 1.23
N VAL A 4 11.20 25.70 0.69
CA VAL A 4 9.85 25.74 0.13
C VAL A 4 8.94 24.89 1.01
N ASP A 5 7.82 25.46 1.45
CA ASP A 5 6.76 24.70 2.09
C ASP A 5 5.81 24.11 1.03
N ARG A 6 5.93 22.79 0.82
CA ARG A 6 5.09 22.03 -0.12
C ARG A 6 3.59 22.15 0.20
N LYS A 7 3.19 22.37 1.45
CA LYS A 7 1.78 22.51 1.85
C LYS A 7 1.15 23.80 1.33
N ARG A 8 1.96 24.80 0.95
CA ARG A 8 1.51 26.07 0.36
C ARG A 8 1.41 26.03 -1.17
N LEU A 9 1.84 24.94 -1.81
CA LEU A 9 1.75 24.75 -3.25
C LEU A 9 0.34 24.28 -3.65
N LYS A 10 -0.04 24.50 -4.92
CA LYS A 10 -1.31 23.98 -5.46
C LYS A 10 -1.42 22.46 -5.35
N ASN A 11 -0.29 21.78 -5.49
CA ASN A 11 -0.17 20.34 -5.31
C ASN A 11 1.07 20.07 -4.44
N PRO A 12 0.90 19.50 -3.23
CA PRO A 12 2.01 19.20 -2.35
C PRO A 12 2.72 17.90 -2.75
N ASN A 13 2.18 17.08 -3.66
CA ASN A 13 2.77 15.80 -4.06
C ASN A 13 4.15 15.99 -4.73
N GLY A 14 5.00 14.97 -4.64
CA GLY A 14 6.39 15.01 -5.05
C GLY A 14 6.75 13.85 -5.97
N LEU A 15 7.77 14.07 -6.78
CA LEU A 15 8.37 13.06 -7.64
C LEU A 15 9.88 13.31 -7.68
N ILE A 16 10.67 12.32 -7.30
CA ILE A 16 12.12 12.37 -7.37
C ILE A 16 12.54 11.47 -8.53
N LEU A 17 13.12 12.07 -9.56
CA LEU A 17 13.59 11.39 -10.77
C LEU A 17 15.10 11.35 -10.79
N GLY A 18 15.68 10.22 -11.18
CA GLY A 18 17.12 10.13 -11.40
C GLY A 18 17.58 8.76 -11.89
N THR A 19 18.79 8.72 -12.44
CA THR A 19 19.45 7.45 -12.76
C THR A 19 19.90 6.72 -11.49
N PRO A 20 20.20 5.41 -11.54
CA PRO A 20 20.85 4.72 -10.43
C PRO A 20 22.11 5.47 -9.96
N GLY A 21 22.27 5.67 -8.65
CA GLY A 21 23.42 6.39 -8.07
C GLY A 21 23.37 7.92 -8.14
N SER A 22 22.33 8.53 -8.72
CA SER A 22 22.20 10.00 -8.83
C SER A 22 21.89 10.74 -7.52
N GLY A 23 21.70 10.04 -6.40
CA GLY A 23 21.40 10.65 -5.10
C GLY A 23 19.91 10.89 -4.82
N LYS A 24 19.01 10.10 -5.43
CA LYS A 24 17.55 10.13 -5.16
C LYS A 24 17.24 9.93 -3.69
N SER A 25 17.66 8.80 -3.13
CA SER A 25 17.41 8.48 -1.73
C SER A 25 18.16 9.40 -0.77
N PHE A 26 19.31 9.96 -1.16
CA PHE A 26 19.95 11.02 -0.36
C PHE A 26 19.07 12.28 -0.30
N SER A 27 18.49 12.68 -1.43
CA SER A 27 17.59 13.84 -1.51
C SER A 27 16.30 13.61 -0.70
N ALA A 28 15.69 12.43 -0.83
CA ALA A 28 14.52 12.03 -0.05
C ALA A 28 14.80 11.97 1.45
N LYS A 29 15.92 11.35 1.89
CA LYS A 29 16.35 11.32 3.30
C LYS A 29 16.50 12.73 3.88
N ARG A 30 17.13 13.65 3.14
CA ARG A 30 17.26 15.05 3.57
C ARG A 30 15.90 15.73 3.70
N GLU A 31 14.98 15.47 2.78
CA GLU A 31 13.63 16.01 2.86
C GLU A 31 12.87 15.45 4.07
N ILE A 32 12.92 14.13 4.29
CA ILE A 32 12.34 13.45 5.46
C ILE A 32 12.85 14.06 6.76
N THR A 33 14.18 14.16 6.93
CA THR A 33 14.79 14.75 8.13
C THR A 33 14.31 16.19 8.33
N ASN A 34 14.31 17.00 7.28
CA ASN A 34 13.86 18.38 7.38
C ASN A 34 12.38 18.48 7.79
N CYS A 35 11.50 17.68 7.16
CA CYS A 35 10.09 17.63 7.50
C CYS A 35 9.87 17.19 8.96
N PHE A 36 10.61 16.17 9.41
CA PHE A 36 10.54 15.69 10.78
C PHE A 36 10.87 16.80 11.79
N LEU A 37 11.88 17.62 11.48
CA LEU A 37 12.35 18.69 12.39
C LEU A 37 11.47 19.94 12.41
N ILE A 38 10.77 20.27 11.31
CA ILE A 38 10.08 21.56 11.17
C ILE A 38 8.55 21.46 11.19
N THR A 39 7.99 20.26 11.11
CA THR A 39 6.54 20.04 11.16
C THR A 39 6.19 19.04 12.25
N GLU A 40 4.89 18.85 12.47
CA GLU A 40 4.33 17.74 13.25
C GLU A 40 3.72 16.67 12.33
N ASP A 41 4.00 16.70 11.03
CA ASP A 41 3.44 15.74 10.08
C ASP A 41 3.91 14.32 10.45
N ASP A 42 3.05 13.32 10.22
CA ASP A 42 3.48 11.93 10.23
C ASP A 42 4.23 11.61 8.93
N ILE A 43 5.21 10.72 9.02
CA ILE A 43 6.08 10.35 7.90
C ILE A 43 6.08 8.83 7.77
N ILE A 44 5.66 8.33 6.62
CA ILE A 44 5.69 6.91 6.30
C ILE A 44 6.59 6.68 5.09
N VAL A 45 7.43 5.66 5.17
CA VAL A 45 8.32 5.25 4.09
C VAL A 45 8.03 3.80 3.69
N CYS A 46 7.83 3.55 2.40
CA CYS A 46 7.85 2.21 1.82
C CYS A 46 9.25 1.94 1.26
N ASP A 47 9.98 1.00 1.85
CA ASP A 47 11.41 0.81 1.64
C ASP A 47 11.73 -0.62 1.14
N PRO A 48 11.67 -0.88 -0.18
CA PRO A 48 11.99 -2.17 -0.77
C PRO A 48 13.48 -2.51 -0.81
N GLU A 49 14.37 -1.57 -0.50
CA GLU A 49 15.83 -1.75 -0.57
C GLU A 49 16.53 -1.66 0.81
N ALA A 50 15.75 -1.40 1.88
CA ALA A 50 16.18 -1.16 3.25
C ALA A 50 17.18 0.00 3.39
N GLU A 51 16.99 1.08 2.61
CA GLU A 51 17.85 2.25 2.66
C GLU A 51 17.48 3.25 3.76
N TYR A 52 16.25 3.22 4.26
CA TYR A 52 15.66 4.22 5.17
C TYR A 52 15.60 3.78 6.63
N SER A 53 15.67 2.47 6.90
CA SER A 53 15.60 1.90 8.25
C SER A 53 16.56 2.58 9.24
N ALA A 54 17.82 2.84 8.84
CA ALA A 54 18.81 3.51 9.69
C ALA A 54 18.46 4.97 10.01
N LEU A 55 17.89 5.71 9.03
CA LEU A 55 17.43 7.08 9.25
C LEU A 55 16.25 7.10 10.22
N VAL A 56 15.27 6.22 10.01
CA VAL A 56 14.07 6.15 10.84
C VAL A 56 14.43 5.82 12.28
N GLN A 57 15.33 4.86 12.51
CA GLN A 57 15.84 4.55 13.85
C GLN A 57 16.57 5.75 14.49
N ALA A 58 17.38 6.49 13.73
CA ALA A 58 18.07 7.68 14.22
C ALA A 58 17.10 8.82 14.61
N LEU A 59 15.89 8.84 14.04
CA LEU A 59 14.80 9.76 14.37
C LEU A 59 13.84 9.19 15.44
N HIS A 60 14.24 8.11 16.14
CA HIS A 60 13.40 7.41 17.13
C HIS A 60 12.06 6.90 16.56
N GLY A 61 12.05 6.62 15.26
CA GLY A 61 10.94 6.04 14.56
C GLY A 61 10.85 4.53 14.71
N GLN A 62 9.84 3.99 14.04
CA GLN A 62 9.56 2.56 14.01
C GLN A 62 9.93 1.97 12.65
N VAL A 63 10.58 0.81 12.66
CA VAL A 63 10.78 0.00 11.46
C VAL A 63 9.90 -1.25 11.58
N VAL A 64 8.95 -1.38 10.64
CA VAL A 64 8.10 -2.56 10.47
C VAL A 64 8.72 -3.40 9.36
N ARG A 65 9.22 -4.58 9.71
CA ARG A 65 9.83 -5.54 8.79
C ARG A 65 8.79 -6.54 8.32
N VAL A 66 8.42 -6.46 7.05
CA VAL A 66 7.48 -7.42 6.46
C VAL A 66 8.27 -8.42 5.64
N SER A 67 8.38 -9.65 6.15
CA SER A 67 9.09 -10.73 5.47
C SER A 67 8.57 -12.11 5.87
N PRO A 68 8.83 -13.17 5.08
CA PRO A 68 8.41 -14.53 5.42
C PRO A 68 9.01 -15.09 6.73
N VAL A 69 10.08 -14.45 7.25
CA VAL A 69 10.75 -14.85 8.50
C VAL A 69 10.43 -13.90 9.67
N SER A 70 9.62 -12.87 9.42
CA SER A 70 9.17 -11.91 10.42
C SER A 70 7.88 -12.39 11.10
N ASP A 71 7.68 -11.97 12.34
CA ASP A 71 6.43 -12.12 13.09
C ASP A 71 5.52 -10.88 12.96
N GLN A 72 5.90 -9.91 12.12
CA GLN A 72 5.15 -8.69 11.87
C GLN A 72 4.31 -8.82 10.61
N TYR A 73 3.00 -8.70 10.78
CA TYR A 73 2.01 -8.91 9.72
C TYR A 73 1.16 -7.67 9.48
N ILE A 74 0.83 -7.49 8.20
CA ILE A 74 -0.08 -6.47 7.71
C ILE A 74 -1.14 -7.18 6.89
N ASN A 75 -2.38 -7.10 7.33
CA ASN A 75 -3.52 -7.67 6.67
C ASN A 75 -3.94 -6.80 5.48
N PRO A 76 -3.90 -7.29 4.24
CA PRO A 76 -4.43 -6.58 3.08
C PRO A 76 -5.96 -6.45 3.13
N MET A 77 -6.65 -7.17 4.00
CA MET A 77 -8.10 -7.09 4.16
C MET A 77 -8.53 -6.11 5.27
N ASP A 78 -7.61 -5.33 5.84
CA ASP A 78 -8.00 -4.31 6.83
C ASP A 78 -8.87 -3.22 6.19
N LEU A 79 -10.06 -3.00 6.73
CA LEU A 79 -10.99 -1.96 6.29
C LEU A 79 -11.23 -0.93 7.41
N ASN A 80 -10.88 0.33 7.14
CA ASN A 80 -11.26 1.46 8.00
C ASN A 80 -12.56 2.08 7.48
N LEU A 81 -13.57 2.15 8.34
CA LEU A 81 -14.89 2.66 7.93
C LEU A 81 -14.89 4.17 7.64
N ASN A 82 -13.83 4.88 8.03
CA ASN A 82 -13.62 6.30 7.73
C ASN A 82 -12.87 6.53 6.40
N TYR A 83 -12.79 5.52 5.52
CA TYR A 83 -12.05 5.57 4.24
C TYR A 83 -12.51 6.70 3.30
N SER A 84 -13.74 7.19 3.42
CA SER A 84 -14.30 8.18 2.49
C SER A 84 -15.50 8.93 3.05
N GLU A 85 -15.56 10.25 2.80
CA GLU A 85 -16.75 11.09 3.05
C GLU A 85 -17.78 11.00 1.92
N GLU A 86 -17.35 10.65 0.69
CA GLU A 86 -18.17 10.68 -0.54
C GLU A 86 -18.41 9.29 -1.15
N ASP A 87 -17.50 8.34 -0.96
CA ASP A 87 -17.58 6.98 -1.51
C ASP A 87 -17.93 5.95 -0.43
N ASN A 88 -18.35 4.75 -0.83
CA ASN A 88 -18.47 3.62 0.08
C ASN A 88 -17.06 3.05 0.37
N PRO A 89 -16.61 2.94 1.64
CA PRO A 89 -15.34 2.32 2.03
C PRO A 89 -15.08 0.96 1.36
N LEU A 90 -16.14 0.16 1.20
CA LEU A 90 -16.08 -1.15 0.59
C LEU A 90 -15.77 -1.09 -0.91
N SER A 91 -16.21 -0.05 -1.62
CA SER A 91 -15.90 0.12 -3.04
C SER A 91 -14.41 0.39 -3.25
N LEU A 92 -13.84 1.28 -2.44
CA LEU A 92 -12.40 1.54 -2.43
C LEU A 92 -11.58 0.29 -2.13
N LYS A 93 -12.06 -0.49 -1.16
CA LYS A 93 -11.43 -1.75 -0.80
C LYS A 93 -11.54 -2.77 -1.92
N ALA A 94 -12.67 -2.84 -2.62
CA ALA A 94 -12.83 -3.69 -3.80
C ALA A 94 -11.85 -3.30 -4.92
N ASP A 95 -11.65 -2.01 -5.21
CA ASP A 95 -10.66 -1.54 -6.20
C ASP A 95 -9.22 -1.91 -5.80
N PHE A 96 -8.90 -1.81 -4.52
CA PHE A 96 -7.63 -2.28 -3.98
C PHE A 96 -7.46 -3.80 -4.15
N ILE A 97 -8.46 -4.61 -3.79
CA ILE A 97 -8.39 -6.08 -3.90
C ILE A 97 -8.34 -6.50 -5.38
N LEU A 98 -9.02 -5.81 -6.29
CA LEU A 98 -8.89 -6.03 -7.73
C LEU A 98 -7.45 -5.80 -8.20
N SER A 99 -6.83 -4.72 -7.77
CA SER A 99 -5.43 -4.41 -8.08
C SER A 99 -4.47 -5.45 -7.50
N LEU A 100 -4.74 -5.92 -6.28
CA LEU A 100 -3.99 -7.00 -5.63
C LEU A 100 -4.11 -8.32 -6.42
N CYS A 101 -5.32 -8.70 -6.81
CA CYS A 101 -5.57 -9.90 -7.60
C CYS A 101 -4.92 -9.82 -8.99
N GLU A 102 -4.86 -8.64 -9.63
CA GLU A 102 -4.13 -8.46 -10.90
C GLU A 102 -2.65 -8.80 -10.74
N LEU A 103 -2.00 -8.30 -9.68
CA LEU A 103 -0.59 -8.61 -9.39
C LEU A 103 -0.37 -10.10 -9.08
N ILE A 104 -1.35 -10.75 -8.47
CA ILE A 104 -1.30 -12.16 -8.05
C ILE A 104 -1.49 -13.11 -9.24
N VAL A 105 -2.54 -12.90 -10.04
CA VAL A 105 -2.85 -13.73 -11.21
C VAL A 105 -1.76 -13.56 -12.27
N GLY A 106 -1.29 -12.31 -12.44
CA GLY A 106 -0.30 -11.97 -13.45
C GLY A 106 -0.80 -12.21 -14.88
N GLY A 107 0.08 -11.99 -15.86
CA GLY A 107 -0.21 -12.22 -17.28
C GLY A 107 -0.34 -10.94 -18.11
N LYS A 108 -0.27 -11.10 -19.43
CA LYS A 108 -0.23 -9.96 -20.38
C LYS A 108 -1.55 -9.18 -20.47
N ASN A 109 -2.66 -9.81 -20.14
CA ASN A 109 -4.01 -9.26 -20.35
C ASN A 109 -4.67 -8.77 -19.05
N GLY A 110 -4.00 -8.93 -17.89
CA GLY A 110 -4.60 -8.63 -16.58
C GLY A 110 -5.84 -9.48 -16.28
N LEU A 111 -6.71 -8.95 -15.42
CA LEU A 111 -7.98 -9.58 -15.05
C LEU A 111 -9.05 -9.42 -16.14
N GLU A 112 -9.72 -10.50 -16.48
CA GLU A 112 -10.87 -10.51 -17.40
C GLU A 112 -12.11 -9.84 -16.74
N PRO A 113 -13.04 -9.25 -17.51
CA PRO A 113 -14.24 -8.61 -16.94
C PRO A 113 -15.07 -9.52 -16.02
N VAL A 114 -15.14 -10.82 -16.34
CA VAL A 114 -15.83 -11.82 -15.52
C VAL A 114 -15.10 -12.03 -14.20
N GLU A 115 -13.76 -12.15 -14.22
CA GLU A 115 -12.94 -12.25 -13.01
C GLU A 115 -13.10 -11.02 -12.11
N LYS A 116 -13.12 -9.81 -12.68
CA LYS A 116 -13.36 -8.58 -11.92
C LYS A 116 -14.73 -8.59 -11.23
N THR A 117 -15.76 -9.05 -11.94
CA THR A 117 -17.13 -9.16 -11.40
C THR A 117 -17.19 -10.16 -10.25
N ILE A 118 -16.52 -11.31 -10.38
CA ILE A 118 -16.44 -12.34 -9.34
C ILE A 118 -15.70 -11.81 -8.11
N ILE A 119 -14.57 -11.11 -8.29
CA ILE A 119 -13.81 -10.51 -7.20
C ILE A 119 -14.64 -9.48 -6.45
N ASP A 120 -15.26 -8.52 -7.13
CA ASP A 120 -16.12 -7.51 -6.48
C ASP A 120 -17.25 -8.17 -5.67
N ARG A 121 -17.92 -9.18 -6.25
CA ARG A 121 -18.95 -9.95 -5.55
C ARG A 121 -18.40 -10.62 -4.29
N CYS A 122 -17.28 -11.34 -4.39
CA CYS A 122 -16.70 -12.06 -3.25
C CYS A 122 -16.19 -11.11 -2.17
N VAL A 123 -15.61 -9.97 -2.53
CA VAL A 123 -15.23 -8.91 -1.59
C VAL A 123 -16.46 -8.38 -0.85
N ARG A 124 -17.56 -8.10 -1.54
CA ARG A 124 -18.77 -7.65 -0.84
C ARG A 124 -19.30 -8.67 0.15
N LEU A 125 -19.24 -9.96 -0.21
CA LEU A 125 -19.66 -11.06 0.65
C LEU A 125 -18.74 -11.23 1.87
N VAL A 126 -17.42 -11.14 1.69
CA VAL A 126 -16.45 -11.39 2.78
C VAL A 126 -16.57 -10.38 3.91
N TYR A 127 -16.90 -9.12 3.60
CA TYR A 127 -17.07 -8.08 4.61
C TYR A 127 -18.47 -8.04 5.23
N GLN A 128 -19.43 -8.88 4.83
CA GLN A 128 -20.80 -8.82 5.37
C GLN A 128 -20.84 -9.00 6.89
N GLU A 129 -20.09 -9.98 7.40
CA GLU A 129 -20.04 -10.28 8.84
C GLU A 129 -19.40 -9.14 9.64
N TYR A 130 -18.26 -8.63 9.16
CA TYR A 130 -17.58 -7.49 9.77
C TYR A 130 -18.44 -6.22 9.75
N LEU A 131 -19.10 -5.91 8.63
CA LEU A 131 -19.94 -4.71 8.52
C LEU A 131 -21.22 -4.78 9.36
N ALA A 132 -21.70 -5.98 9.67
CA ALA A 132 -22.82 -6.18 10.59
C ALA A 132 -22.42 -5.92 12.06
N ASP A 133 -21.16 -6.19 12.42
CA ASP A 133 -20.61 -5.99 13.76
C ASP A 133 -19.10 -5.71 13.69
N PRO A 134 -18.68 -4.44 13.56
CA PRO A 134 -17.32 -4.06 13.20
C PRO A 134 -16.37 -4.13 14.40
N VAL A 135 -16.03 -5.34 14.81
CA VAL A 135 -15.01 -5.64 15.81
C VAL A 135 -13.74 -6.20 15.14
N PRO A 136 -12.53 -5.91 15.67
CA PRO A 136 -11.27 -6.36 15.07
C PRO A 136 -11.20 -7.87 14.81
N GLU A 137 -11.81 -8.68 15.68
CA GLU A 137 -11.81 -10.14 15.60
C GLU A 137 -12.58 -10.68 14.38
N LYS A 138 -13.49 -9.87 13.82
CA LYS A 138 -14.28 -10.19 12.62
C LYS A 138 -13.68 -9.64 11.35
N MET A 139 -12.55 -8.92 11.41
CA MET A 139 -11.87 -8.45 10.22
C MET A 139 -11.42 -9.66 9.39
N PRO A 140 -11.83 -9.75 8.10
CA PRO A 140 -11.46 -10.89 7.27
C PRO A 140 -9.95 -10.89 6.98
N ILE A 141 -9.43 -12.04 6.57
CA ILE A 141 -8.08 -12.21 5.99
C ILE A 141 -8.18 -12.74 4.55
N LEU A 142 -7.05 -12.88 3.86
CA LEU A 142 -7.03 -13.38 2.48
C LEU A 142 -7.67 -14.77 2.34
N GLU A 143 -7.53 -15.61 3.36
CA GLU A 143 -8.13 -16.94 3.41
C GLU A 143 -9.65 -16.92 3.29
N ASP A 144 -10.32 -15.92 3.89
CA ASP A 144 -11.77 -15.79 3.81
C ASP A 144 -12.22 -15.49 2.37
N LEU A 145 -11.49 -14.61 1.68
CA LEU A 145 -11.73 -14.32 0.27
C LEU A 145 -11.46 -15.55 -0.61
N TYR A 146 -10.35 -16.26 -0.36
CA TYR A 146 -10.02 -17.50 -1.06
C TYR A 146 -11.10 -18.57 -0.88
N ASN A 147 -11.59 -18.76 0.34
CA ASN A 147 -12.65 -19.71 0.66
C ASN A 147 -13.97 -19.35 -0.02
N LEU A 148 -14.29 -18.05 -0.14
CA LEU A 148 -15.46 -17.61 -0.90
C LEU A 148 -15.32 -17.84 -2.40
N LEU A 149 -14.14 -17.59 -2.98
CA LEU A 149 -13.85 -17.87 -4.38
C LEU A 149 -13.98 -19.37 -4.69
N ARG A 150 -13.48 -20.25 -3.80
CA ARG A 150 -13.63 -21.71 -3.92
C ARG A 150 -15.09 -22.18 -3.88
N LYS A 151 -15.99 -21.44 -3.22
CA LYS A 151 -17.43 -21.76 -3.16
C LYS A 151 -18.21 -21.34 -4.40
N GLN A 152 -17.62 -20.55 -5.30
CA GLN A 152 -18.29 -20.12 -6.53
C GLN A 152 -18.29 -21.25 -7.58
N GLU A 153 -19.34 -21.34 -8.38
CA GLU A 153 -19.49 -22.39 -9.40
C GLU A 153 -18.71 -22.08 -10.68
N GLU A 154 -18.42 -20.80 -10.94
CA GLU A 154 -17.76 -20.35 -12.16
C GLU A 154 -16.30 -20.85 -12.27
N PRO A 155 -15.88 -21.39 -13.43
CA PRO A 155 -14.49 -21.82 -13.66
C PRO A 155 -13.47 -20.69 -13.43
N GLU A 156 -13.82 -19.46 -13.76
CA GLU A 156 -13.01 -18.26 -13.55
C GLU A 156 -12.73 -18.03 -12.06
N ALA A 157 -13.73 -18.27 -11.20
CA ALA A 157 -13.55 -18.16 -9.74
C ALA A 157 -12.58 -19.23 -9.21
N GLN A 158 -12.65 -20.45 -9.75
CA GLN A 158 -11.73 -21.53 -9.39
C GLN A 158 -10.30 -21.24 -9.86
N ARG A 159 -10.14 -20.60 -11.03
CA ARG A 159 -8.86 -20.07 -11.51
C ARG A 159 -8.29 -19.03 -10.54
N LEU A 160 -9.10 -18.03 -10.16
CA LEU A 160 -8.71 -16.99 -9.21
C LEU A 160 -8.29 -17.58 -7.86
N ALA A 161 -9.07 -18.52 -7.32
CA ALA A 161 -8.75 -19.19 -6.07
C ALA A 161 -7.41 -19.95 -6.16
N THR A 162 -7.18 -20.67 -7.27
CA THR A 162 -5.93 -21.40 -7.49
C THR A 162 -4.72 -20.46 -7.57
N SER A 163 -4.86 -19.30 -8.21
CA SER A 163 -3.81 -18.27 -8.23
C SER A 163 -3.52 -17.69 -6.83
N LEU A 164 -4.53 -17.60 -5.96
CA LEU A 164 -4.40 -17.11 -4.58
C LEU A 164 -3.80 -18.14 -3.63
N GLU A 165 -3.91 -19.44 -3.93
CA GLU A 165 -3.55 -20.54 -3.02
C GLU A 165 -2.14 -20.43 -2.44
N ILE A 166 -1.14 -20.08 -3.27
CA ILE A 166 0.26 -19.93 -2.82
C ILE A 166 0.44 -18.81 -1.77
N TYR A 167 -0.44 -17.79 -1.78
CA TYR A 167 -0.43 -16.65 -0.86
C TYR A 167 -1.33 -16.85 0.36
N VAL A 168 -2.05 -17.96 0.44
CA VAL A 168 -2.97 -18.26 1.55
C VAL A 168 -2.47 -19.45 2.34
N THR A 169 -2.33 -20.60 1.69
CA THR A 169 -1.90 -21.87 2.31
C THR A 169 -0.49 -22.28 1.89
N GLY A 170 0.06 -21.65 0.85
CA GLY A 170 1.39 -21.95 0.34
C GLY A 170 2.53 -21.16 0.99
N SER A 171 3.67 -21.13 0.30
CA SER A 171 4.94 -20.59 0.79
C SER A 171 5.03 -19.06 0.83
N LEU A 172 4.04 -18.34 0.28
CA LEU A 172 4.02 -16.88 0.17
C LEU A 172 2.93 -16.24 1.04
N ASN A 173 2.52 -16.91 2.12
CA ASN A 173 1.38 -16.55 2.96
C ASN A 173 1.60 -15.40 3.95
N VAL A 174 2.66 -14.60 3.78
CA VAL A 174 3.03 -13.48 4.68
C VAL A 174 1.91 -12.45 4.89
N PHE A 175 0.95 -12.37 3.95
CA PHE A 175 -0.18 -11.44 4.00
C PHE A 175 -1.50 -12.11 4.42
N ASN A 176 -1.50 -13.39 4.80
CA ASN A 176 -2.70 -14.11 5.24
C ASN A 176 -2.79 -14.18 6.78
N HIS A 177 -2.64 -13.04 7.43
CA HIS A 177 -2.67 -12.91 8.89
C HIS A 177 -3.38 -11.62 9.28
N GLN A 178 -3.93 -11.57 10.50
CA GLN A 178 -4.40 -10.31 11.07
C GLN A 178 -3.22 -9.35 11.30
N THR A 179 -3.47 -8.05 11.12
CA THR A 179 -2.47 -7.02 11.42
C THR A 179 -2.12 -7.05 12.90
N ASN A 180 -0.83 -7.16 13.22
CA ASN A 180 -0.34 -7.17 14.60
C ASN A 180 0.69 -6.07 14.89
N VAL A 181 0.89 -5.15 13.94
CA VAL A 181 1.80 -4.02 14.08
C VAL A 181 1.02 -2.76 14.43
N ASP A 182 1.41 -2.10 15.52
CA ASP A 182 0.96 -0.74 15.78
C ASP A 182 1.83 0.23 14.99
N ILE A 183 1.23 1.03 14.11
CA ILE A 183 1.92 2.02 13.26
C ILE A 183 1.77 3.46 13.79
N ASN A 184 1.50 3.65 15.08
CA ASN A 184 1.25 4.96 15.72
C ASN A 184 2.48 5.86 15.90
N ASN A 185 3.69 5.35 15.65
CA ASN A 185 4.88 6.20 15.68
C ASN A 185 4.77 7.30 14.61
N ARG A 186 5.26 8.49 14.92
CA ARG A 186 5.26 9.64 14.02
C ARG A 186 6.03 9.37 12.73
N ILE A 187 7.12 8.58 12.80
CA ILE A 187 7.87 8.17 11.62
C ILE A 187 7.98 6.64 11.56
N VAL A 188 7.46 6.06 10.47
CA VAL A 188 7.38 4.61 10.26
C VAL A 188 8.04 4.24 8.93
N CYS A 189 8.93 3.24 8.95
CA CYS A 189 9.50 2.62 7.76
C CYS A 189 8.93 1.21 7.60
N PHE A 190 8.29 0.93 6.48
CA PHE A 190 7.97 -0.43 6.06
C PHE A 190 9.15 -0.98 5.27
N ASP A 191 9.99 -1.75 5.95
CA ASP A 191 11.11 -2.48 5.35
C ASP A 191 10.57 -3.78 4.75
N ILE A 192 10.54 -3.82 3.41
CA ILE A 192 10.03 -4.95 2.63
C ILE A 192 11.12 -5.59 1.77
N LYS A 193 12.39 -5.35 2.10
CA LYS A 193 13.54 -5.83 1.32
C LYS A 193 13.59 -7.34 1.19
N GLU A 194 13.25 -8.03 2.28
CA GLU A 194 13.25 -9.49 2.36
C GLU A 194 12.00 -10.11 1.71
N LEU A 195 11.05 -9.30 1.21
CA LEU A 195 10.05 -9.80 0.29
C LEU A 195 10.75 -10.18 -1.03
N GLY A 196 10.65 -11.45 -1.40
CA GLY A 196 11.08 -11.91 -2.71
C GLY A 196 10.43 -11.10 -3.84
N LYS A 197 11.02 -11.14 -5.05
CA LYS A 197 10.59 -10.31 -6.20
C LYS A 197 9.08 -10.31 -6.46
N GLN A 198 8.43 -11.46 -6.28
CA GLN A 198 6.99 -11.63 -6.48
C GLN A 198 6.16 -10.89 -5.41
N LEU A 199 6.55 -10.99 -4.15
CA LEU A 199 5.86 -10.33 -3.03
C LEU A 199 6.20 -8.85 -2.91
N LYS A 200 7.33 -8.38 -3.46
CA LYS A 200 7.76 -6.99 -3.33
C LYS A 200 6.68 -6.02 -3.86
N LYS A 201 6.14 -6.24 -5.05
CA LYS A 201 5.06 -5.39 -5.62
C LYS A 201 3.79 -5.43 -4.78
N ILE A 202 3.41 -6.64 -4.34
CA ILE A 202 2.23 -6.87 -3.48
C ILE A 202 2.41 -6.11 -2.17
N GLY A 203 3.57 -6.22 -1.52
CA GLY A 203 3.90 -5.51 -0.29
C GLY A 203 3.85 -4.00 -0.45
N MET A 204 4.40 -3.45 -1.55
CA MET A 204 4.29 -2.02 -1.84
C MET A 204 2.84 -1.56 -1.97
N LEU A 205 1.99 -2.33 -2.66
CA LEU A 205 0.57 -2.02 -2.81
C LEU A 205 -0.16 -2.08 -1.46
N ILE A 206 0.12 -3.09 -0.63
CA ILE A 206 -0.47 -3.24 0.71
C ILE A 206 -0.03 -2.10 1.64
N VAL A 207 1.25 -1.73 1.63
CA VAL A 207 1.76 -0.59 2.41
C VAL A 207 1.06 0.70 1.99
N GLN A 208 0.82 0.89 0.69
CA GLN A 208 0.11 2.06 0.18
C GLN A 208 -1.34 2.15 0.71
N ASP A 209 -2.06 1.02 0.78
CA ASP A 209 -3.40 0.97 1.40
C ASP A 209 -3.34 1.25 2.92
N GLN A 210 -2.34 0.73 3.63
CA GLN A 210 -2.13 1.05 5.04
C GLN A 210 -1.80 2.53 5.30
N VAL A 211 -1.03 3.16 4.40
CA VAL A 211 -0.76 4.60 4.49
C VAL A 211 -2.02 5.41 4.27
N TRP A 212 -2.89 4.96 3.36
CA TRP A 212 -4.21 5.56 3.18
C TRP A 212 -5.04 5.51 4.47
N ASN A 213 -4.97 4.41 5.23
CA ASN A 213 -5.60 4.29 6.54
C ASN A 213 -5.07 5.33 7.54
N ARG A 214 -3.76 5.53 7.58
CA ARG A 214 -3.16 6.58 8.42
C ARG A 214 -3.61 7.98 7.99
N VAL A 215 -3.69 8.25 6.69
CA VAL A 215 -4.11 9.57 6.16
C VAL A 215 -5.54 9.91 6.55
N THR A 216 -6.45 8.95 6.46
CA THR A 216 -7.86 9.18 6.83
C THR A 216 -8.00 9.47 8.33
N ILE A 217 -7.28 8.75 9.19
CA ILE A 217 -7.23 9.01 10.65
C ILE A 217 -6.65 10.40 10.93
N ASN A 218 -5.51 10.71 10.30
CA ASN A 218 -4.81 11.98 10.52
C ASN A 218 -5.60 13.19 10.02
N ARG A 219 -6.41 13.03 8.97
CA ARG A 219 -7.31 14.08 8.50
C ARG A 219 -8.27 14.52 9.60
N SER A 220 -8.89 13.56 10.30
CA SER A 220 -9.78 13.84 11.44
C SER A 220 -9.07 14.52 12.60
N ALA A 221 -7.75 14.32 12.72
CA ALA A 221 -6.89 14.98 13.69
C ALA A 221 -6.23 16.28 13.17
N HIS A 222 -6.62 16.77 11.99
CA HIS A 222 -6.02 17.94 11.32
C HIS A 222 -4.49 17.85 11.13
N LYS A 223 -3.98 16.63 11.00
CA LYS A 223 -2.56 16.30 10.82
C LYS A 223 -2.31 15.87 9.38
N SER A 224 -1.19 16.29 8.79
CA SER A 224 -0.81 15.81 7.44
C SER A 224 0.07 14.57 7.54
N THR A 225 0.05 13.74 6.50
CA THR A 225 0.90 12.55 6.41
C THR A 225 1.76 12.64 5.16
N ARG A 226 3.06 12.50 5.29
CA ARG A 226 4.02 12.42 4.18
C ARG A 226 4.29 10.97 3.88
N TYR A 227 4.14 10.59 2.61
CA TYR A 227 4.37 9.22 2.18
C TYR A 227 5.53 9.20 1.19
N TYR A 228 6.59 8.47 1.49
CA TYR A 228 7.74 8.29 0.60
C TYR A 228 7.74 6.86 0.08
N VAL A 229 7.77 6.71 -1.24
CA VAL A 229 7.79 5.39 -1.90
C VAL A 229 9.04 5.29 -2.74
N ASP A 230 9.99 4.52 -2.24
CA ASP A 230 11.16 4.18 -3.03
C ASP A 230 10.80 3.13 -4.10
N GLU A 231 11.51 3.17 -5.22
CA GLU A 231 11.25 2.33 -6.40
C GLU A 231 9.77 2.38 -6.89
N PHE A 232 9.11 3.54 -6.79
CA PHE A 232 7.67 3.72 -7.11
C PHE A 232 7.27 3.24 -8.51
N HIS A 233 8.21 3.22 -9.45
CA HIS A 233 8.01 2.71 -10.81
C HIS A 233 7.60 1.23 -10.85
N LEU A 234 7.84 0.46 -9.78
CA LEU A 234 7.41 -0.93 -9.67
C LEU A 234 5.89 -1.08 -9.65
N LEU A 235 5.16 -0.09 -9.12
CA LEU A 235 3.68 -0.04 -9.07
C LEU A 235 3.06 0.48 -10.37
N LEU A 236 3.86 1.06 -11.27
CA LEU A 236 3.39 1.68 -12.52
C LEU A 236 3.50 0.74 -13.73
N LYS A 237 3.83 -0.53 -13.51
CA LYS A 237 4.08 -1.51 -14.59
C LYS A 237 2.79 -2.14 -15.13
N GLU A 238 1.83 -2.43 -14.25
CA GLU A 238 0.54 -3.03 -14.57
C GLU A 238 -0.57 -1.98 -14.63
N GLU A 239 -1.55 -2.15 -15.53
CA GLU A 239 -2.54 -1.11 -15.83
C GLU A 239 -3.48 -0.82 -14.64
N GLN A 240 -4.07 -1.84 -14.00
CA GLN A 240 -4.96 -1.57 -12.86
C GLN A 240 -4.16 -1.06 -11.66
N THR A 241 -2.99 -1.65 -11.38
CA THR A 241 -2.11 -1.20 -10.31
C THR A 241 -1.66 0.26 -10.48
N ALA A 242 -1.34 0.66 -11.72
CA ALA A 242 -1.00 2.04 -12.04
C ALA A 242 -2.22 2.97 -11.91
N ALA A 243 -3.39 2.55 -12.39
CA ALA A 243 -4.63 3.32 -12.28
C ALA A 243 -5.01 3.57 -10.81
N TYR A 244 -4.98 2.53 -9.97
CA TYR A 244 -5.19 2.62 -8.53
C TYR A 244 -4.16 3.55 -7.88
N SER A 245 -2.88 3.41 -8.22
CA SER A 245 -1.81 4.26 -7.69
C SER A 245 -1.96 5.74 -8.07
N VAL A 246 -2.50 6.04 -9.25
CA VAL A 246 -2.83 7.42 -9.66
C VAL A 246 -4.04 7.94 -8.90
N GLU A 247 -5.06 7.11 -8.72
CA GLU A 247 -6.28 7.48 -8.01
C GLU A 247 -5.99 7.79 -6.53
N ILE A 248 -5.28 6.92 -5.84
CA ILE A 248 -4.91 7.12 -4.44
C ILE A 248 -3.97 8.31 -4.27
N TRP A 249 -3.11 8.64 -5.25
CA TRP A 249 -2.33 9.90 -5.24
C TRP A 249 -3.21 11.15 -5.28
N LYS A 250 -4.31 11.12 -6.04
CA LYS A 250 -5.29 12.23 -6.07
C LYS A 250 -6.04 12.31 -4.74
N ARG A 251 -6.40 11.17 -4.16
CA ARG A 251 -7.09 11.09 -2.86
C ARG A 251 -6.20 11.58 -1.73
N PHE A 252 -4.94 11.14 -1.66
CA PHE A 252 -3.96 11.64 -0.69
C PHE A 252 -3.96 13.17 -0.63
N ARG A 253 -3.83 13.83 -1.80
CA ARG A 253 -3.85 15.29 -1.88
C ARG A 253 -5.12 15.91 -1.26
N LYS A 254 -6.31 15.37 -1.56
CA LYS A 254 -7.59 15.89 -1.04
C LYS A 254 -7.69 15.71 0.49
N TRP A 255 -7.04 14.70 1.04
CA TRP A 255 -7.16 14.29 2.45
C TRP A 255 -5.98 14.73 3.34
N GLY A 256 -5.05 15.54 2.82
CA GLY A 256 -3.89 16.02 3.59
C GLY A 256 -2.70 15.05 3.59
N GLY A 257 -2.73 14.03 2.74
CA GLY A 257 -1.60 13.21 2.36
C GLY A 257 -0.69 13.93 1.36
N ILE A 258 0.63 13.74 1.51
CA ILE A 258 1.68 14.37 0.72
C ILE A 258 2.61 13.25 0.20
N PRO A 259 2.20 12.50 -0.83
CA PRO A 259 3.01 11.42 -1.36
C PRO A 259 4.18 11.92 -2.21
N THR A 260 5.27 11.19 -2.18
CA THR A 260 6.51 11.42 -2.92
C THR A 260 7.00 10.07 -3.45
N GLY A 261 6.98 9.91 -4.78
CA GLY A 261 7.51 8.71 -5.42
C GLY A 261 8.95 8.91 -5.90
N GLU A 262 9.79 7.91 -5.74
CA GLU A 262 11.12 7.87 -6.36
C GLU A 262 11.09 6.98 -7.60
N LEU A 263 11.42 7.55 -8.76
CA LEU A 263 11.47 6.82 -10.03
C LEU A 263 12.91 6.70 -10.51
N VAL A 264 13.27 5.50 -10.93
CA VAL A 264 14.54 5.22 -11.59
C VAL A 264 14.37 5.38 -13.09
N CYS A 265 15.13 6.31 -13.68
CA CYS A 265 15.22 6.44 -15.12
C CYS A 265 16.34 5.52 -15.63
N TYR A 266 15.99 4.33 -16.14
CA TYR A 266 16.94 3.42 -16.79
C TYR A 266 17.28 3.81 -18.24
N LEU A 267 16.46 4.67 -18.86
CA LEU A 267 16.61 5.12 -20.23
C LEU A 267 16.58 6.66 -20.26
N LEU A 268 17.73 7.29 -20.04
CA LEU A 268 18.02 8.58 -20.67
C LEU A 268 18.74 8.23 -21.97
N VAL A 269 17.99 8.05 -23.06
CA VAL A 269 18.61 8.21 -24.38
C VAL A 269 18.80 9.71 -24.52
N ALA A 270 20.05 10.15 -24.31
CA ALA A 270 20.50 11.51 -24.57
C ALA A 270 20.49 11.81 -26.07
#